data_AF-A0A270BHT4-F1
#
_entry.id   AF-A0A270BHT4-F1
#
_cell.length_a   1.000
_cell.length_b   1.000
_cell.length_c   1.000
_cell.angle_alpha   90.00
_cell.angle_beta   90.00
_cell.angle_gamma   90.00
#
_symmetry.space_group_name_H-M   'P 1'
#
loop_
_entity.id
_entity.type
_entity.pdbx_description
1 polymer ?
#
loop_
_entity_poly.entity_id
_entity_poly.type
_entity_poly.pdbx_seq_one_letter_code
_entity_poly.pdbx_strand_id
1 'polypeptide(L)'
;MVRGDLGWSTHANVTGDNVERLDRSIFEILPLTSALGALGPAGLTAYFGLFDIAKIQPGETVLISSAAGAVGTIAGQLARAHGCNVIGLAGSDEKCADLTATFQLDAAINYRTCDNLDEAIRAVSPDGLDVYFDNVGGAITDAAIRSMKIRGRIAVCGQTSEYNSKSGRGWTETTSIITRRLKVEGFILFDFQDRFLEASQHVSGLLHSGELVEKPTIIAGIENAATAFVSLFAENSAGRVIIDAGYR
;
A
#
# COMPACT_ATOMS: atom_id res chain seq x y z
N MET A 1 -1.90 -20.66 -16.85
CA MET A 1 -1.50 -19.31 -16.41
C MET A 1 -0.97 -19.45 -15.01
N VAL A 2 0.18 -18.84 -14.76
CA VAL A 2 0.92 -19.00 -13.51
C VAL A 2 1.48 -17.66 -13.08
N ARG A 3 1.79 -17.53 -11.79
CA ARG A 3 2.53 -16.42 -11.20
C ARG A 3 3.74 -16.98 -10.48
N GLY A 4 4.87 -16.28 -10.51
CA GLY A 4 6.05 -16.67 -9.75
C GLY A 4 7.20 -15.70 -9.94
N ASP A 5 8.32 -16.00 -9.28
CA ASP A 5 9.56 -15.24 -9.42
C ASP A 5 10.30 -15.69 -10.68
N LEU A 6 9.96 -15.07 -11.82
CA LEU A 6 10.43 -15.47 -13.17
C LEU A 6 11.60 -14.62 -13.70
N GLY A 7 12.05 -13.63 -12.92
CA GLY A 7 13.07 -12.67 -13.35
C GLY A 7 12.62 -11.75 -14.49
N TRP A 8 13.49 -10.82 -14.89
CA TRP A 8 13.23 -9.93 -16.02
C TRP A 8 13.66 -10.62 -17.32
N SER A 9 12.77 -11.46 -17.85
CA SER A 9 12.97 -12.19 -19.10
C SER A 9 11.66 -12.33 -19.87
N THR A 10 11.73 -12.53 -21.20
CA THR A 10 10.53 -12.86 -21.99
C THR A 10 10.16 -14.34 -21.87
N HIS A 11 11.12 -15.19 -21.50
CA HIS A 11 10.96 -16.63 -21.30
C HIS A 11 11.84 -17.07 -20.13
N ALA A 12 11.28 -17.90 -19.24
CA ALA A 12 11.99 -18.48 -18.11
C ALA A 12 11.75 -20.00 -18.07
N ASN A 13 12.81 -20.76 -17.79
CA ASN A 13 12.69 -22.18 -17.45
C ASN A 13 12.71 -22.31 -15.93
N VAL A 14 11.60 -22.78 -15.35
CA VAL A 14 11.39 -22.84 -13.90
C VAL A 14 10.80 -24.19 -13.51
N THR A 15 11.10 -24.62 -12.28
CA THR A 15 10.46 -25.78 -11.67
C THR A 15 9.04 -25.41 -11.20
N GLY A 16 8.16 -26.42 -11.12
CA GLY A 16 6.77 -26.22 -10.69
C GLY A 16 6.65 -25.59 -9.30
N ASP A 17 7.62 -25.82 -8.41
CA ASP A 17 7.62 -25.30 -7.04
C ASP A 17 7.84 -23.77 -6.97
N ASN A 18 8.37 -23.16 -8.04
CA ASN A 18 8.61 -21.72 -8.11
C ASN A 18 7.43 -20.93 -8.71
N VAL A 19 6.34 -21.62 -9.06
CA VAL A 19 5.18 -21.02 -9.70
C VAL A 19 3.88 -21.47 -9.07
N GLU A 20 3.00 -20.51 -8.85
CA GLU A 20 1.64 -20.73 -8.42
C GLU A 20 0.72 -20.79 -9.64
N ARG A 21 -0.10 -21.83 -9.71
CA ARG A 21 -1.15 -21.93 -10.74
C ARG A 21 -2.29 -20.99 -10.38
N LEU A 22 -2.59 -20.05 -11.28
CA LEU A 22 -3.71 -19.15 -11.12
C LEU A 22 -5.02 -19.86 -11.47
N ASP A 23 -6.02 -19.74 -10.60
CA ASP A 23 -7.38 -20.20 -10.87
C ASP A 23 -7.99 -19.29 -11.95
N ARG A 24 -8.32 -19.89 -13.10
CA ARG A 24 -8.84 -19.15 -14.25
C ARG A 24 -10.22 -18.54 -13.98
N SER A 25 -11.02 -19.14 -13.10
CA SER A 25 -12.37 -18.66 -12.81
C SER A 25 -12.37 -17.25 -12.21
N ILE A 26 -11.35 -16.91 -11.40
CA ILE A 26 -11.15 -15.57 -10.83
C ILE A 26 -10.90 -14.51 -11.92
N PHE A 27 -10.28 -14.92 -13.04
CA PHE A 27 -9.86 -14.01 -14.12
C PHE A 27 -10.77 -14.07 -15.34
N GLU A 28 -11.97 -14.65 -15.22
CA GLU A 28 -12.97 -14.57 -16.29
C GLU A 28 -13.45 -13.13 -16.50
N ILE A 29 -13.53 -12.35 -15.41
CA ILE A 29 -13.95 -10.94 -15.45
C ILE A 29 -12.87 -9.96 -14.95
N LEU A 30 -11.86 -10.45 -14.22
CA LEU A 30 -10.75 -9.62 -13.74
C LEU A 30 -9.56 -9.67 -14.69
N PRO A 31 -8.85 -8.55 -14.90
CA PRO A 31 -7.66 -8.54 -15.74
C PRO A 31 -6.53 -9.36 -15.09
N LEU A 32 -5.68 -9.97 -15.91
CA LEU A 32 -4.55 -10.79 -15.40
C LEU A 32 -3.56 -9.98 -14.56
N THR A 33 -3.50 -8.67 -14.80
CA THR A 33 -2.70 -7.73 -14.03
C THR A 33 -3.09 -7.71 -12.54
N SER A 34 -4.33 -8.05 -12.19
CA SER A 34 -4.78 -8.20 -10.79
C SER A 34 -3.97 -9.24 -10.02
N ALA A 35 -3.47 -10.29 -10.69
CA ALA A 35 -2.59 -11.29 -10.08
C ALA A 35 -1.24 -10.72 -9.62
N LEU A 36 -0.82 -9.59 -10.23
CA LEU A 36 0.40 -8.85 -9.89
C LEU A 36 0.13 -7.60 -9.03
N GLY A 37 -1.15 -7.27 -8.82
CA GLY A 37 -1.65 -6.13 -8.04
C GLY A 37 -2.39 -6.58 -6.78
N ALA A 38 -3.70 -6.39 -6.76
CA ALA A 38 -4.57 -6.64 -5.61
C ALA A 38 -4.63 -8.11 -5.16
N LEU A 39 -4.55 -9.06 -6.08
CA LEU A 39 -4.43 -10.48 -5.73
C LEU A 39 -2.97 -10.92 -5.56
N GLY A 40 -2.03 -9.99 -5.74
CA GLY A 40 -0.59 -10.15 -5.62
C GLY A 40 -0.04 -9.79 -4.23
N PRO A 41 1.31 -9.80 -4.09
CA PRO A 41 1.97 -9.43 -2.85
C PRO A 41 1.53 -8.08 -2.29
N ALA A 42 1.23 -7.09 -3.15
CA ALA A 42 0.82 -5.76 -2.70
C ALA A 42 -0.52 -5.79 -1.96
N GLY A 43 -1.52 -6.51 -2.48
CA GLY A 43 -2.83 -6.60 -1.83
C GLY A 43 -2.83 -7.52 -0.63
N LEU A 44 -2.06 -8.60 -0.64
CA LEU A 44 -1.88 -9.46 0.54
C LEU A 44 -1.19 -8.70 1.68
N THR A 45 -0.16 -7.91 1.39
CA THR A 45 0.50 -7.04 2.37
C THR A 45 -0.48 -6.02 2.95
N ALA A 46 -1.30 -5.39 2.12
CA ALA A 46 -2.34 -4.46 2.58
C ALA A 46 -3.35 -5.16 3.51
N TYR A 47 -3.82 -6.36 3.13
CA TYR A 47 -4.77 -7.14 3.93
C TYR A 47 -4.22 -7.47 5.31
N PHE A 48 -3.08 -8.16 5.40
CA PHE A 48 -2.53 -8.58 6.70
C PHE A 48 -2.05 -7.38 7.53
N GLY A 49 -1.50 -6.34 6.90
CA GLY A 49 -1.13 -5.13 7.62
C GLY A 49 -2.33 -4.43 8.28
N LEU A 50 -3.51 -4.45 7.63
CA LEU A 50 -4.72 -3.84 8.19
C LEU A 50 -5.44 -4.73 9.19
N PHE A 51 -5.69 -6.00 8.85
CA PHE A 51 -6.57 -6.88 9.61
C PHE A 51 -5.84 -7.64 10.73
N ASP A 52 -4.56 -7.96 10.55
CA ASP A 52 -3.78 -8.73 11.52
C ASP A 52 -2.87 -7.86 12.37
N ILE A 53 -2.18 -6.89 11.76
CA ILE A 53 -1.23 -6.02 12.46
C ILE A 53 -1.95 -4.84 13.11
N ALA A 54 -2.63 -4.01 12.31
CA ALA A 54 -3.35 -2.84 12.79
C ALA A 54 -4.69 -3.20 13.44
N LYS A 55 -5.31 -4.32 13.07
CA LYS A 55 -6.62 -4.78 13.57
C LYS A 55 -7.67 -3.66 13.54
N ILE A 56 -7.80 -3.04 12.37
CA ILE A 56 -8.74 -1.93 12.15
C ILE A 56 -10.17 -2.30 12.60
N GLN A 57 -10.91 -1.31 13.08
CA GLN A 57 -12.32 -1.45 13.44
C GLN A 57 -13.16 -0.42 12.67
N PRO A 58 -14.44 -0.73 12.36
CA PRO A 58 -15.34 0.25 11.76
C PRO A 58 -15.42 1.54 12.59
N GLY A 59 -15.42 2.70 11.91
CA GLY A 59 -15.44 4.02 12.52
C GLY A 59 -14.06 4.57 12.92
N GLU A 60 -12.99 3.77 12.86
CA GLU A 60 -11.63 4.23 13.14
C GLU A 60 -11.07 5.12 12.02
N THR A 61 -10.20 6.06 12.38
CA THR A 61 -9.47 6.88 11.41
C THR A 61 -8.11 6.27 11.08
N VAL A 62 -7.88 5.97 9.80
CA VAL A 62 -6.69 5.32 9.27
C VAL A 62 -5.91 6.30 8.38
N LEU A 63 -4.66 6.60 8.74
CA LEU A 63 -3.72 7.32 7.89
C LEU A 63 -2.83 6.32 7.13
N ILE A 64 -2.61 6.55 5.83
CA ILE A 64 -1.76 5.70 5.00
C ILE A 64 -0.69 6.56 4.33
N SER A 65 0.59 6.26 4.55
CA SER A 65 1.69 6.88 3.80
C SER A 65 1.93 6.16 2.48
N SER A 66 2.45 6.87 1.46
CA SER A 66 2.54 6.35 0.08
C SER A 66 1.19 5.81 -0.42
N ALA A 67 0.09 6.50 -0.10
CA ALA A 67 -1.27 6.02 -0.35
C ALA A 67 -1.57 5.82 -1.84
N ALA A 68 -0.87 6.54 -2.72
CA ALA A 68 -1.01 6.39 -4.17
C ALA A 68 -0.10 5.29 -4.77
N GLY A 69 0.64 4.54 -3.95
CA GLY A 69 1.48 3.42 -4.37
C GLY A 69 0.72 2.09 -4.41
N ALA A 70 1.39 1.03 -4.88
CA ALA A 70 0.78 -0.29 -5.07
C ALA A 70 0.08 -0.85 -3.82
N VAL A 71 0.72 -0.79 -2.64
CA VAL A 71 0.12 -1.26 -1.38
C VAL A 71 -0.90 -0.25 -0.86
N GLY A 72 -0.55 1.04 -0.91
CA GLY A 72 -1.35 2.12 -0.33
C GLY A 72 -2.75 2.24 -0.93
N THR A 73 -2.89 2.12 -2.26
CA THR A 73 -4.21 2.24 -2.92
C THR A 73 -5.13 1.09 -2.57
N ILE A 74 -4.57 -0.11 -2.37
CA ILE A 74 -5.33 -1.29 -1.94
C ILE A 74 -5.70 -1.16 -0.46
N ALA A 75 -4.73 -0.82 0.40
CA ALA A 75 -4.96 -0.65 1.83
C ALA A 75 -6.04 0.40 2.11
N GLY A 76 -6.04 1.53 1.40
CA GLY A 76 -7.07 2.56 1.57
C GLY A 76 -8.47 2.05 1.25
N GLN A 77 -8.61 1.31 0.15
CA GLN A 77 -9.89 0.73 -0.26
C GLN A 77 -10.37 -0.38 0.69
N LEU A 78 -9.46 -1.23 1.19
CA LEU A 78 -9.79 -2.26 2.18
C LEU A 78 -10.26 -1.64 3.50
N ALA A 79 -9.56 -0.62 4.01
CA ALA A 79 -9.96 0.08 5.22
C ALA A 79 -11.33 0.77 5.07
N ARG A 80 -11.56 1.42 3.92
CA ARG A 80 -12.83 2.07 3.59
C ARG A 80 -13.97 1.05 3.49
N ALA A 81 -13.77 -0.06 2.78
CA ALA A 81 -14.74 -1.16 2.69
C ALA A 81 -15.04 -1.79 4.07
N HIS A 82 -14.08 -1.71 5.00
CA HIS A 82 -14.27 -2.09 6.41
C HIS A 82 -14.95 -1.01 7.27
N GLY A 83 -15.38 0.11 6.69
CA GLY A 83 -16.08 1.19 7.39
C GLY A 83 -15.17 2.14 8.18
N CYS A 84 -13.88 2.22 7.85
CA CYS A 84 -12.97 3.21 8.41
C CYS A 84 -13.05 4.55 7.67
N ASN A 85 -12.65 5.64 8.35
CA ASN A 85 -12.35 6.92 7.71
C ASN A 85 -10.89 6.93 7.27
N VAL A 86 -10.60 7.09 5.99
CA VAL A 86 -9.28 6.87 5.40
C VAL A 86 -8.67 8.16 4.85
N ILE A 87 -7.46 8.46 5.33
CA ILE A 87 -6.68 9.62 4.91
C ILE A 87 -5.41 9.13 4.22
N GLY A 88 -5.18 9.59 2.98
CA GLY A 88 -4.01 9.23 2.20
C GLY A 88 -2.94 10.33 2.16
N LEU A 89 -1.67 9.97 2.30
CA LEU A 89 -0.55 10.87 1.99
C LEU A 89 0.07 10.53 0.63
N ALA A 90 0.22 11.53 -0.23
CA ALA A 90 0.88 11.38 -1.53
C ALA A 90 1.75 12.59 -1.89
N GLY A 91 2.64 12.44 -2.87
CA GLY A 91 3.66 13.44 -3.21
C GLY A 91 3.29 14.45 -4.31
N SER A 92 2.02 14.54 -4.68
CA SER A 92 1.54 15.46 -5.73
C SER A 92 0.03 15.65 -5.63
N ASP A 93 -0.47 16.79 -6.07
CA ASP A 93 -1.91 17.10 -6.07
C ASP A 93 -2.70 16.16 -6.99
N GLU A 94 -2.13 15.76 -8.14
CA GLU A 94 -2.75 14.80 -9.06
C GLU A 94 -3.02 13.46 -8.38
N LYS A 95 -2.02 12.90 -7.68
CA LYS A 95 -2.18 11.67 -6.89
C LYS A 95 -3.20 11.85 -5.76
N CYS A 96 -3.24 13.01 -5.11
CA CYS A 96 -4.23 13.26 -4.06
C CYS A 96 -5.65 13.32 -4.61
N ALA A 97 -5.83 13.95 -5.77
CA ALA A 97 -7.12 13.99 -6.47
C ALA A 97 -7.56 12.58 -6.90
N ASP A 98 -6.64 11.73 -7.37
CA ASP A 98 -6.96 10.35 -7.75
C ASP A 98 -7.35 9.49 -6.53
N LEU A 99 -6.70 9.70 -5.38
CA LEU A 99 -7.05 9.06 -4.10
C LEU A 99 -8.50 9.34 -3.67
N THR A 100 -8.97 10.57 -3.79
CA THR A 100 -10.34 10.92 -3.39
C THR A 100 -11.36 10.65 -4.49
N ALA A 101 -11.03 10.93 -5.75
CA ALA A 101 -11.99 10.80 -6.86
C ALA A 101 -12.17 9.35 -7.35
N THR A 102 -11.08 8.60 -7.49
CA THR A 102 -11.11 7.23 -8.03
C THR A 102 -11.19 6.21 -6.91
N PHE A 103 -10.33 6.34 -5.90
CA PHE A 103 -10.23 5.37 -4.81
C PHE A 103 -11.13 5.72 -3.61
N GLN A 104 -11.84 6.85 -3.67
CA GLN A 104 -12.86 7.26 -2.69
C GLN A 104 -12.35 7.29 -1.24
N LEU A 105 -11.10 7.68 -1.03
CA LEU A 105 -10.60 8.00 0.31
C LEU A 105 -11.29 9.28 0.80
N ASP A 106 -11.52 9.38 2.12
CA ASP A 106 -12.20 10.52 2.74
C ASP A 106 -11.39 11.82 2.64
N ALA A 107 -10.07 11.72 2.67
CA ALA A 107 -9.17 12.84 2.43
C ALA A 107 -7.82 12.39 1.85
N ALA A 108 -7.14 13.31 1.16
CA ALA A 108 -5.76 13.14 0.74
C ALA A 108 -4.96 14.42 0.97
N ILE A 109 -3.71 14.26 1.42
CA ILE A 109 -2.79 15.36 1.72
C ILE A 109 -1.56 15.21 0.83
N ASN A 110 -1.24 16.29 0.11
CA ASN A 110 0.04 16.41 -0.57
C ASN A 110 1.11 16.84 0.44
N TYR A 111 1.94 15.90 0.90
CA TYR A 111 2.94 16.18 1.92
C TYR A 111 4.08 17.11 1.45
N ARG A 112 4.19 17.37 0.14
CA ARG A 112 5.22 18.23 -0.43
C ARG A 112 4.83 19.71 -0.49
N THR A 113 3.53 20.01 -0.44
CA THR A 113 3.01 21.37 -0.54
C THR A 113 2.49 21.90 0.79
N CYS A 114 2.45 21.06 1.84
CA CYS A 114 2.14 21.52 3.18
C CYS A 114 3.36 22.12 3.88
N ASP A 115 3.20 23.31 4.48
CA ASP A 115 4.22 23.91 5.33
C ASP A 115 4.41 23.11 6.64
N ASN A 116 3.31 22.56 7.16
CA ASN A 116 3.30 21.77 8.39
C ASN A 116 2.37 20.54 8.24
N LEU A 117 2.97 19.35 8.15
CA LEU A 117 2.22 18.11 7.99
C LEU A 117 1.35 17.77 9.22
N ASP A 118 1.77 18.14 10.43
CA ASP A 118 0.99 17.91 11.65
C ASP A 118 -0.30 18.74 11.66
N GLU A 119 -0.25 19.96 11.12
CA GLU A 119 -1.43 20.82 10.96
C GLU A 119 -2.35 20.30 9.86
N ALA A 120 -1.78 19.88 8.74
CA ALA A 120 -2.53 19.29 7.64
C ALA A 120 -3.30 18.03 8.06
N ILE A 121 -2.66 17.13 8.84
CA ILE A 121 -3.32 15.93 9.38
C ILE A 121 -4.44 16.33 10.34
N ARG A 122 -4.20 17.27 11.27
CA ARG A 122 -5.23 17.72 12.22
C ARG A 122 -6.42 18.41 11.54
N ALA A 123 -6.22 19.08 10.42
CA ALA A 123 -7.29 19.74 9.69
C ALA A 123 -8.33 18.75 9.13
N VAL A 124 -7.89 17.55 8.72
CA VAL A 124 -8.77 16.48 8.20
C VAL A 124 -9.10 15.42 9.24
N SER A 125 -8.40 15.40 10.38
CA SER A 125 -8.59 14.46 11.49
C SER A 125 -8.42 15.15 12.85
N PRO A 126 -9.35 16.03 13.25
CA PRO A 126 -9.23 16.83 14.47
C PRO A 126 -9.12 15.98 15.74
N ASP A 127 -9.75 14.81 15.75
CA ASP A 127 -9.72 13.87 16.89
C ASP A 127 -8.47 12.96 16.90
N GLY A 128 -7.60 13.08 15.91
CA GLY A 128 -6.39 12.25 15.75
C GLY A 128 -6.63 10.89 15.08
N LEU A 129 -5.57 10.09 15.00
CA LEU A 129 -5.52 8.84 14.21
C LEU A 129 -5.60 7.59 15.09
N ASP A 130 -6.45 6.64 14.74
CA ASP A 130 -6.54 5.34 15.41
C ASP A 130 -5.48 4.36 14.88
N VAL A 131 -5.20 4.45 13.57
CA VAL A 131 -4.24 3.61 12.86
C VAL A 131 -3.38 4.42 11.91
N TYR A 132 -2.09 4.08 11.85
CA TYR A 132 -1.17 4.52 10.81
C TYR A 132 -0.58 3.31 10.08
N PHE A 133 -0.82 3.21 8.78
CA PHE A 133 -0.21 2.22 7.90
C PHE A 133 1.04 2.85 7.26
N ASP A 134 2.21 2.45 7.72
CA ASP A 134 3.49 3.08 7.37
C ASP A 134 4.21 2.34 6.23
N ASN A 135 4.29 2.99 5.08
CA ASN A 135 5.08 2.56 3.92
C ASN A 135 6.38 3.33 3.74
N VAL A 136 6.59 4.44 4.48
CA VAL A 136 7.60 5.45 4.12
C VAL A 136 8.67 5.64 5.20
N GLY A 137 8.30 5.74 6.47
CA GLY A 137 9.25 6.10 7.52
C GLY A 137 9.53 7.61 7.65
N GLY A 138 10.67 7.93 8.26
CA GLY A 138 11.21 9.28 8.37
C GLY A 138 10.27 10.33 8.98
N ALA A 139 10.37 11.57 8.49
CA ALA A 139 9.63 12.72 9.01
C ALA A 139 8.09 12.59 8.87
N ILE A 140 7.62 11.85 7.87
CA ILE A 140 6.20 11.55 7.69
C ILE A 140 5.69 10.69 8.85
N THR A 141 6.47 9.70 9.26
CA THR A 141 6.14 8.83 10.39
C THR A 141 6.18 9.60 11.71
N ASP A 142 7.14 10.49 11.91
CA ASP A 142 7.17 11.37 13.08
C ASP A 142 5.90 12.25 13.15
N ALA A 143 5.44 12.80 12.03
CA ALA A 143 4.20 13.59 11.96
C ALA A 143 2.93 12.76 12.25
N ALA A 144 2.89 11.53 11.71
CA ALA A 144 1.80 10.59 11.99
C ALA A 144 1.76 10.22 13.48
N ILE A 145 2.91 9.87 14.08
CA ILE A 145 3.03 9.51 15.51
C ILE A 145 2.52 10.65 16.41
N ARG A 146 2.88 11.91 16.13
CA ARG A 146 2.37 13.07 16.89
C ARG A 146 0.86 13.21 16.83
N SER A 147 0.24 12.75 15.74
CA SER A 147 -1.19 12.87 15.46
C SER A 147 -2.01 11.64 15.93
N MET A 148 -1.36 10.59 16.44
CA MET A 148 -2.05 9.38 16.91
C MET A 148 -2.92 9.62 18.14
N LYS A 149 -4.04 8.93 18.24
CA LYS A 149 -4.82 8.79 19.47
C LYS A 149 -4.08 7.93 20.49
N ILE A 150 -4.52 8.04 21.74
CA ILE A 150 -4.10 7.12 22.80
C ILE A 150 -4.46 5.67 22.40
N ARG A 151 -3.51 4.75 22.57
CA ARG A 151 -3.62 3.33 22.20
C ARG A 151 -3.82 3.09 20.69
N GLY A 152 -3.44 4.06 19.86
CA GLY A 152 -3.38 3.87 18.41
C GLY A 152 -2.36 2.79 18.00
N ARG A 153 -2.50 2.27 16.78
CA ARG A 153 -1.65 1.19 16.25
C ARG A 153 -0.93 1.64 14.99
N ILE A 154 0.32 1.22 14.86
CA ILE A 154 1.16 1.50 13.68
C ILE A 154 1.58 0.17 13.07
N ALA A 155 1.14 -0.08 11.85
CA ALA A 155 1.58 -1.21 11.03
C ALA A 155 2.73 -0.76 10.14
N VAL A 156 3.94 -1.21 10.44
CA VAL A 156 5.16 -0.83 9.70
C VAL A 156 5.37 -1.79 8.54
N CYS A 157 4.92 -1.39 7.35
CA CYS A 157 5.02 -2.17 6.12
C CYS A 157 6.35 -1.93 5.39
N GLY A 158 6.84 -0.70 5.36
CA GLY A 158 8.03 -0.31 4.61
C GLY A 158 8.62 1.01 5.12
N GLN A 159 9.87 1.27 4.76
CA GLN A 159 10.59 2.50 5.12
C GLN A 159 11.24 3.10 3.85
N THR A 160 10.44 3.39 2.82
CA THR A 160 10.98 3.80 1.51
C THR A 160 11.82 5.06 1.56
N SER A 161 11.63 5.97 2.53
CA SER A 161 12.48 7.16 2.69
C SER A 161 13.91 6.81 3.09
N GLU A 162 14.13 5.66 3.72
CA GLU A 162 15.44 5.26 4.24
C GLU A 162 16.24 4.37 3.30
N TYR A 163 15.62 3.75 2.28
CA TYR A 163 16.30 2.77 1.41
C TYR A 163 17.50 3.34 0.64
N ASN A 164 17.43 4.62 0.26
CA ASN A 164 18.53 5.33 -0.41
C ASN A 164 19.33 6.25 0.52
N SER A 165 18.99 6.27 1.82
CA SER A 165 19.65 7.11 2.82
C SER A 165 21.01 6.53 3.20
N LYS A 166 22.07 7.35 3.11
CA LYS A 166 23.42 6.94 3.52
C LYS A 166 23.65 7.02 5.03
N SER A 167 22.78 7.72 5.76
CA SER A 167 23.01 8.08 7.16
C SER A 167 21.80 7.82 8.06
N GLY A 168 20.83 7.01 7.61
CA GLY A 168 19.64 6.52 8.33
C GLY A 168 19.14 7.43 9.45
N ARG A 169 18.15 8.28 9.20
CA ARG A 169 17.74 9.29 10.18
C ARG A 169 16.94 8.71 11.34
N GLY A 170 16.28 7.56 11.11
CA GLY A 170 15.41 6.89 12.09
C GLY A 170 14.19 7.75 12.47
N TRP A 171 13.38 7.24 13.40
CA TRP A 171 12.26 8.00 13.96
C TRP A 171 12.76 8.83 15.15
N THR A 172 12.31 10.08 15.23
CA THR A 172 12.67 10.98 16.33
C THR A 172 11.57 11.06 17.38
N GLU A 173 10.32 10.74 17.01
CA GLU A 173 9.14 10.90 17.85
C GLU A 173 8.87 9.70 18.78
N THR A 174 9.93 9.09 19.34
CA THR A 174 9.78 7.88 20.16
C THR A 174 9.11 8.14 21.51
N THR A 175 9.20 9.36 22.04
CA THR A 175 8.53 9.73 23.31
C THR A 175 7.02 9.62 23.21
N SER A 176 6.43 9.98 22.07
CA SER A 176 4.99 9.87 21.84
C SER A 176 4.49 8.43 21.83
N ILE A 177 5.33 7.46 21.47
CA ILE A 177 4.99 6.03 21.59
C ILE A 177 4.66 5.68 23.04
N ILE A 178 5.46 6.18 23.99
CA ILE A 178 5.25 5.97 25.43
C ILE A 178 4.02 6.74 25.90
N THR A 179 3.98 8.06 25.65
CA THR A 179 2.94 8.92 26.22
C THR A 179 1.56 8.62 25.66
N ARG A 180 1.45 8.13 24.42
CA ARG A 180 0.20 7.70 23.79
C ARG A 180 -0.04 6.19 23.92
N ARG A 181 0.92 5.41 24.42
CA ARG A 181 0.85 3.94 24.58
C ARG A 181 0.55 3.27 23.25
N LEU A 182 1.27 3.68 22.22
CA LEU A 182 1.09 3.17 20.86
C LEU A 182 1.61 1.74 20.77
N LYS A 183 0.91 0.93 19.98
CA LYS A 183 1.46 -0.34 19.51
C LYS A 183 2.15 -0.07 18.17
N VAL A 184 3.43 -0.44 18.06
CA VAL A 184 4.17 -0.33 16.81
C VAL A 184 4.70 -1.69 16.44
N GLU A 185 4.31 -2.19 15.28
CA GLU A 185 4.62 -3.56 14.85
C GLU A 185 4.95 -3.58 13.36
N GLY A 186 6.14 -4.09 13.05
CA GLY A 186 6.52 -4.43 11.69
C GLY A 186 6.10 -5.85 11.35
N PHE A 187 5.95 -6.14 10.06
CA PHE A 187 5.53 -7.45 9.59
C PHE A 187 6.16 -7.78 8.24
N ILE A 188 6.29 -9.07 7.96
CA ILE A 188 6.75 -9.58 6.67
C ILE A 188 5.64 -10.44 6.09
N LEU A 189 5.26 -10.19 4.83
CA LEU A 189 4.16 -10.88 4.16
C LEU A 189 4.27 -12.41 4.24
N PHE A 190 5.48 -12.95 4.11
CA PHE A 190 5.72 -14.39 4.07
C PHE A 190 5.41 -15.11 5.38
N ASP A 191 5.28 -14.39 6.50
CA ASP A 191 4.82 -14.97 7.77
C ASP A 191 3.35 -15.41 7.72
N PHE A 192 2.59 -14.97 6.70
CA PHE A 192 1.16 -15.27 6.51
C PHE A 192 0.86 -16.20 5.33
N GLN A 193 1.88 -16.89 4.80
CA GLN A 193 1.76 -17.68 3.56
C GLN A 193 0.66 -18.74 3.62
N ASP A 194 0.43 -19.35 4.80
CA ASP A 194 -0.63 -20.33 5.04
C ASP A 194 -2.05 -19.75 4.93
N ARG A 195 -2.19 -18.42 5.00
CA ARG A 195 -3.46 -17.69 4.93
C ARG A 195 -3.64 -16.87 3.65
N PHE A 196 -2.76 -16.99 2.66
CA PHE A 196 -2.88 -16.23 1.40
C PHE A 196 -4.20 -16.48 0.66
N LEU A 197 -4.76 -17.68 0.76
CA LEU A 197 -6.03 -18.02 0.13
C LEU A 197 -7.19 -17.20 0.76
N GLU A 198 -7.22 -17.08 2.09
CA GLU A 198 -8.22 -16.29 2.82
C GLU A 198 -8.20 -14.82 2.35
N ALA A 199 -7.01 -14.21 2.38
CA ALA A 199 -6.82 -12.83 1.96
C ALA A 199 -7.18 -12.64 0.48
N SER A 200 -6.75 -13.56 -0.39
CA SER A 200 -7.05 -13.50 -1.83
C SER A 200 -8.55 -13.61 -2.11
N GLN A 201 -9.27 -14.47 -1.39
CA GLN A 201 -10.72 -14.61 -1.51
C GLN A 201 -11.42 -13.31 -1.12
N HIS A 202 -11.06 -12.71 0.02
CA HIS A 202 -11.62 -11.44 0.45
C HIS A 202 -11.38 -10.33 -0.60
N VAL A 203 -10.13 -10.13 -1.00
CA VAL A 203 -9.78 -9.07 -1.97
C VAL A 203 -10.45 -9.33 -3.32
N SER A 204 -10.53 -10.59 -3.77
CA SER A 204 -11.25 -10.93 -5.00
C SER A 204 -12.72 -10.58 -4.92
N GLY A 205 -13.39 -10.80 -3.77
CA GLY A 205 -14.79 -10.44 -3.58
C GLY A 205 -15.04 -8.94 -3.81
N LEU A 206 -14.18 -8.08 -3.26
CA LEU A 206 -14.27 -6.63 -3.43
C LEU A 206 -13.97 -6.17 -4.86
N LEU A 207 -13.05 -6.84 -5.55
CA LEU A 207 -12.80 -6.60 -6.98
C LEU A 207 -14.03 -6.95 -7.82
N HIS A 208 -14.68 -8.08 -7.55
CA HIS A 208 -15.87 -8.53 -8.28
C HIS A 208 -17.10 -7.64 -8.00
N SER A 209 -17.26 -7.14 -6.77
CA SER A 209 -18.35 -6.22 -6.41
C SER A 209 -18.14 -4.79 -6.93
N GLY A 210 -16.90 -4.45 -7.32
CA GLY A 210 -16.51 -3.10 -7.72
C GLY A 210 -16.23 -2.16 -6.54
N GLU A 211 -16.26 -2.67 -5.30
CA GLU A 211 -15.85 -1.92 -4.12
C GLU A 211 -14.34 -1.68 -4.10
N LEU A 212 -13.55 -2.52 -4.76
CA LEU A 212 -12.13 -2.28 -4.98
C LEU A 212 -11.86 -2.15 -6.48
N VAL A 213 -11.18 -1.08 -6.87
CA VAL A 213 -10.75 -0.84 -8.25
C VAL A 213 -9.23 -0.77 -8.34
N GLU A 214 -8.70 -1.25 -9.46
CA GLU A 214 -7.28 -1.18 -9.78
C GLU A 214 -7.02 -0.22 -10.94
N LYS A 215 -5.93 0.54 -10.83
CA LYS A 215 -5.43 1.43 -11.87
C LYS A 215 -3.91 1.23 -12.03
N PRO A 216 -3.47 0.09 -12.58
CA PRO A 216 -2.06 -0.17 -12.77
C PRO A 216 -1.48 0.74 -13.86
N THR A 217 -0.22 1.13 -13.70
CA THR A 217 0.58 1.73 -14.77
C THR A 217 1.21 0.60 -15.58
N ILE A 218 0.73 0.37 -16.79
CA ILE A 218 1.25 -0.68 -17.68
C ILE A 218 2.23 -0.05 -18.68
N ILE A 219 3.45 -0.57 -18.71
CA ILE A 219 4.53 -0.13 -19.60
C ILE A 219 4.86 -1.29 -20.53
N ALA A 220 4.71 -1.09 -21.84
CA ALA A 220 5.03 -2.11 -22.83
C ALA A 220 6.54 -2.26 -23.04
N GLY A 221 7.01 -3.48 -23.28
CA GLY A 221 8.38 -3.79 -23.65
C GLY A 221 9.30 -4.04 -22.46
N ILE A 222 9.93 -5.21 -22.42
CA ILE A 222 10.89 -5.59 -21.36
C ILE A 222 12.12 -4.68 -21.34
N GLU A 223 12.48 -4.09 -22.47
CA GLU A 223 13.55 -3.10 -22.61
C GLU A 223 13.33 -1.86 -21.73
N ASN A 224 12.09 -1.58 -21.34
CA ASN A 224 11.74 -0.45 -20.48
C ASN A 224 11.82 -0.79 -18.98
N ALA A 225 12.07 -2.05 -18.60
CA ALA A 225 12.04 -2.50 -17.20
C ALA A 225 13.02 -1.73 -16.31
N ALA A 226 14.26 -1.51 -16.77
CA ALA A 226 15.25 -0.77 -16.00
C ALA A 226 14.85 0.69 -15.76
N THR A 227 14.40 1.38 -16.81
CA THR A 227 13.92 2.77 -16.73
C THR A 227 12.70 2.89 -15.81
N ALA A 228 11.75 1.97 -15.95
CA ALA A 228 10.57 1.91 -15.10
C ALA A 228 10.91 1.65 -13.63
N PHE A 229 11.88 0.77 -13.36
CA PHE A 229 12.33 0.51 -12.00
C PHE A 229 13.00 1.73 -11.36
N VAL A 230 13.87 2.42 -12.09
CA VAL A 230 14.50 3.66 -11.59
C VAL A 230 13.44 4.73 -11.30
N SER A 231 12.40 4.86 -12.13
CA SER A 231 11.35 5.86 -11.94
C SER A 231 10.49 5.64 -10.69
N LEU A 232 10.45 4.41 -10.14
CA LEU A 232 9.81 4.13 -8.84
C LEU A 232 10.43 4.96 -7.72
N PHE A 233 11.77 5.10 -7.72
CA PHE A 233 12.51 5.84 -6.71
C PHE A 233 12.57 7.35 -6.97
N ALA A 234 12.21 7.77 -8.18
CA ALA A 234 11.98 9.18 -8.51
C ALA A 234 10.59 9.67 -8.03
N GLU A 235 9.80 8.79 -7.38
CA GLU A 235 8.45 9.07 -6.86
C GLU A 235 7.44 9.57 -7.92
N ASN A 236 7.69 9.31 -9.20
CA ASN A 236 6.84 9.73 -10.31
C ASN A 236 5.74 8.71 -10.66
N SER A 237 5.76 7.52 -10.06
CA SER A 237 4.79 6.46 -10.34
C SER A 237 3.51 6.58 -9.49
N ALA A 238 2.38 6.18 -10.08
CA ALA A 238 1.11 6.02 -9.40
C ALA A 238 0.60 4.58 -9.60
N GLY A 239 0.02 4.01 -8.55
CA GLY A 239 -0.44 2.63 -8.51
C GLY A 239 0.68 1.60 -8.68
N ARG A 240 0.29 0.40 -9.12
CA ARG A 240 1.22 -0.70 -9.42
C ARG A 240 1.81 -0.51 -10.81
N VAL A 241 3.14 -0.44 -10.92
CA VAL A 241 3.83 -0.46 -12.21
C VAL A 241 4.00 -1.91 -12.68
N ILE A 242 3.59 -2.19 -13.91
CA ILE A 242 3.65 -3.51 -14.55
C ILE A 242 4.35 -3.36 -15.90
N ILE A 243 5.33 -4.22 -16.16
CA ILE A 243 5.95 -4.35 -17.47
C ILE A 243 5.20 -5.43 -18.24
N ASP A 244 4.60 -5.06 -19.36
CA ASP A 244 4.12 -6.02 -20.35
C ASP A 244 5.28 -6.40 -21.25
N ALA A 245 5.89 -7.56 -20.98
CA ALA A 245 7.03 -8.06 -21.75
C ALA A 245 6.65 -8.45 -23.19
N GLY A 246 5.36 -8.45 -23.53
CA GLY A 246 4.83 -8.89 -24.82
C GLY A 246 4.82 -10.41 -24.94
N TYR A 247 3.68 -10.97 -25.32
CA TYR A 247 3.57 -12.34 -25.80
C TYR A 247 3.57 -12.29 -27.33
N ARG A 248 4.57 -12.90 -27.98
CA ARG A 248 4.52 -13.19 -29.42
C ARG A 248 4.09 -14.62 -29.63
#